data_AF-A0A950RKH9-F1
#
_entry.id   AF-A0A950RKH9-F1
#
_cell.length_a   1.000
_cell.length_b   1.000
_cell.length_c   1.000
_cell.angle_alpha   90.00
_cell.angle_beta   90.00
_cell.angle_gamma   90.00
#
_symmetry.space_group_name_H-M   'P 1'
#
loop_
_entity.id
_entity.type
_entity.pdbx_description
1 polymer ?
#
loop_
_entity_poly.entity_id
_entity_poly.type
_entity_poly.pdbx_seq_one_letter_code
_entity_poly.pdbx_strand_id
1 'polypeptide(L)'
;MVSGPFHESTDRKLASPVHAAVARSPFCADLSSAEVEQIVEAGRVLNVLSGQTVCEQGQEGNSMFLILEGRVQVTVDYGGGTSTFLRYLEKGDHFGEMALLAGDPRAATVTAVIDTQLLVLDRPAFDHILAHVPTVARNLSRKLGAWLRGSQEPGRHHQGPAILGLVGATPRARNLVVPLVEALLRDGLAIQILTDRTGSPAPQGKCGVQFFSPEAPGQDKVLLFRAWLSHALEHRERALVDLNQGAPELPYWLRQCEEVWWLAEKDDFEPSYRRLQALLEQAPTHLAA
;
A
#
# COMPACT_ATOMS: atom_id res chain seq x y z
N MET A 1 9.78 -1.84 -19.81
CA MET A 1 9.28 -3.21 -19.49
C MET A 1 9.34 -3.38 -17.98
N VAL A 2 8.30 -3.92 -17.34
CA VAL A 2 8.32 -4.15 -15.89
C VAL A 2 9.21 -5.38 -15.65
N SER A 3 10.34 -5.21 -14.97
CA SER A 3 11.33 -6.29 -14.77
C SER A 3 10.98 -7.11 -13.53
N GLY A 4 10.41 -8.32 -13.70
CA GLY A 4 10.10 -9.24 -12.60
C GLY A 4 8.85 -10.10 -12.82
N PRO A 5 8.58 -11.12 -11.97
CA PRO A 5 7.49 -12.07 -12.15
C PRO A 5 6.18 -11.48 -11.63
N PHE A 6 5.64 -10.48 -12.32
CA PHE A 6 4.34 -9.90 -11.97
C PHE A 6 3.20 -10.80 -12.45
N HIS A 7 2.16 -10.95 -11.64
CA HIS A 7 0.95 -11.67 -12.05
C HIS A 7 -0.04 -10.70 -12.69
N GLU A 8 -0.20 -10.83 -14.00
CA GLU A 8 -1.26 -10.15 -14.75
C GLU A 8 -2.61 -10.78 -14.42
N SER A 9 -3.57 -9.97 -13.97
CA SER A 9 -4.95 -10.44 -13.83
C SER A 9 -5.66 -10.25 -15.18
N THR A 10 -6.05 -11.35 -15.82
CA THR A 10 -6.82 -11.35 -17.07
C THR A 10 -8.33 -11.23 -16.82
N ASP A 11 -8.77 -11.03 -15.57
CA ASP A 11 -10.19 -11.15 -15.21
C ASP A 11 -10.96 -9.85 -15.48
N ARG A 12 -11.67 -9.85 -16.62
CA ARG A 12 -12.48 -8.73 -17.13
C ARG A 12 -13.68 -8.37 -16.23
N LYS A 13 -13.97 -9.15 -15.18
CA LYS A 13 -15.06 -8.92 -14.21
C LYS A 13 -14.76 -7.86 -13.13
N LEU A 14 -13.57 -7.25 -13.13
CA LEU A 14 -13.14 -6.21 -12.19
C LEU A 14 -13.57 -4.76 -12.55
N ALA A 15 -14.34 -4.55 -13.62
CA ALA A 15 -14.59 -3.22 -14.19
C ALA A 15 -15.19 -2.19 -13.21
N SER A 16 -16.15 -2.59 -12.35
CA SER A 16 -16.83 -1.64 -11.45
C SER A 16 -15.96 -1.17 -10.27
N PRO A 17 -15.27 -2.05 -9.50
CA PRO A 17 -14.34 -1.62 -8.46
C PRO A 17 -13.17 -0.80 -8.99
N VAL A 18 -12.60 -1.19 -10.14
CA VAL A 18 -11.50 -0.47 -10.78
C VAL A 18 -11.95 0.91 -11.23
N HIS A 19 -13.10 1.02 -11.89
CA HIS A 19 -13.67 2.31 -12.30
C HIS A 19 -13.86 3.24 -11.09
N ALA A 20 -14.45 2.74 -10.00
CA ALA A 20 -14.64 3.54 -8.79
C ALA A 20 -13.32 3.98 -8.13
N ALA A 21 -12.25 3.18 -8.23
CA ALA A 21 -10.93 3.56 -7.74
C ALA A 21 -10.29 4.65 -8.62
N VAL A 22 -10.33 4.47 -9.95
CA VAL A 22 -9.82 5.44 -10.93
C VAL A 22 -10.56 6.78 -10.83
N ALA A 23 -11.89 6.75 -10.75
CA ALA A 23 -12.73 7.95 -10.63
C ALA A 23 -12.40 8.81 -9.40
N ARG A 24 -11.89 8.20 -8.32
CA ARG A 24 -11.49 8.91 -7.08
C ARG A 24 -10.08 9.48 -7.14
N SER A 25 -9.28 9.13 -8.14
CA SER A 25 -7.93 9.67 -8.30
C SER A 25 -7.96 11.15 -8.63
N PRO A 26 -7.08 11.99 -8.03
CA PRO A 26 -6.87 13.37 -8.49
C PRO A 26 -6.46 13.47 -9.97
N PHE A 27 -5.90 12.40 -10.55
CA PHE A 27 -5.67 12.28 -12.00
C PHE A 27 -6.96 12.43 -12.80
N CYS A 28 -8.05 11.87 -12.29
CA CYS A 28 -9.37 11.85 -12.90
C CYS A 28 -10.31 12.92 -12.34
N ALA A 29 -9.80 13.92 -11.63
CA ALA A 29 -10.61 15.04 -11.16
C ALA A 29 -11.37 15.72 -12.32
N ASP A 30 -12.66 15.99 -12.12
CA ASP A 30 -13.56 16.61 -13.10
C ASP A 30 -13.78 15.80 -14.39
N LEU A 31 -13.44 14.51 -14.43
CA LEU A 31 -13.79 13.63 -15.56
C LEU A 31 -15.21 13.09 -15.41
N SER A 32 -15.90 12.96 -16.54
CA SER A 32 -17.15 12.21 -16.63
C SER A 32 -16.92 10.71 -16.48
N SER A 33 -17.97 9.96 -16.11
CA SER A 33 -17.89 8.51 -15.99
C SER A 33 -17.43 7.82 -17.28
N ALA A 34 -17.79 8.37 -18.45
CA ALA A 34 -17.37 7.86 -19.75
C ALA A 34 -15.87 8.12 -20.02
N GLU A 35 -15.34 9.28 -19.63
CA GLU A 35 -13.91 9.55 -19.72
C GLU A 35 -13.09 8.66 -18.77
N VAL A 36 -13.61 8.40 -17.56
CA VAL A 36 -13.00 7.43 -16.64
C VAL A 36 -13.00 6.03 -17.25
N GLU A 37 -14.10 5.63 -17.89
CA GLU A 37 -14.20 4.31 -18.55
C GLU A 37 -13.17 4.17 -19.67
N GLN A 38 -12.95 5.20 -20.48
CA GLN A 38 -11.88 5.20 -21.49
C GLN A 38 -10.49 4.95 -20.88
N ILE A 39 -10.19 5.56 -19.72
CA ILE A 39 -8.92 5.35 -19.02
C ILE A 39 -8.80 3.90 -18.52
N VAL A 40 -9.88 3.37 -17.94
CA VAL A 40 -9.92 1.99 -17.44
C VAL A 40 -9.74 0.99 -18.59
N GLU A 41 -10.41 1.20 -19.72
CA GLU A 41 -10.34 0.33 -20.90
C GLU A 41 -8.97 0.39 -21.59
N ALA A 42 -8.30 1.54 -21.58
CA ALA A 42 -6.97 1.70 -22.15
C ALA A 42 -5.87 1.08 -21.27
N GLY A 43 -6.14 0.86 -19.99
CA GLY A 43 -5.18 0.33 -19.03
C GLY A 43 -5.28 -1.17 -18.81
N ARG A 44 -4.27 -1.71 -18.12
CA ARG A 44 -4.27 -3.09 -17.59
C ARG A 44 -3.99 -3.10 -16.10
N VAL A 45 -4.56 -4.08 -15.40
CA VAL A 45 -4.33 -4.24 -13.95
C VAL A 45 -3.06 -5.05 -13.70
N LEU A 46 -2.19 -4.52 -12.84
CA LEU A 46 -0.95 -5.16 -12.39
C LEU A 46 -0.97 -5.34 -10.88
N ASN A 47 -0.79 -6.57 -10.40
CA ASN A 47 -0.62 -6.83 -8.98
C ASN A 47 0.87 -6.92 -8.65
N VAL A 48 1.28 -6.20 -7.61
CA VAL A 48 2.64 -6.07 -7.12
C VAL A 48 2.65 -6.46 -5.65
N LEU A 49 3.49 -7.42 -5.28
CA LEU A 49 3.61 -7.86 -3.90
C LEU A 49 4.46 -6.87 -3.09
N SER A 50 4.23 -6.83 -1.77
CA SER A 50 5.08 -6.06 -0.85
C SER A 50 6.57 -6.35 -1.08
N GLY A 51 7.38 -5.29 -1.06
CA GLY A 51 8.83 -5.29 -1.30
C GLY A 51 9.26 -5.32 -2.77
N GLN A 52 8.35 -5.53 -3.73
CA GLN A 52 8.72 -5.51 -5.14
C GLN A 52 8.88 -4.09 -5.68
N THR A 53 9.97 -3.87 -6.41
CA THR A 53 10.22 -2.61 -7.13
C THR A 53 9.40 -2.56 -8.42
N VAL A 54 8.57 -1.52 -8.57
CA VAL A 54 7.72 -1.29 -9.75
C VAL A 54 8.53 -0.63 -10.86
N CYS A 55 9.36 0.34 -10.50
CA CYS A 55 10.31 0.97 -11.40
C CYS A 55 11.53 1.45 -10.63
N GLU A 56 12.67 1.49 -11.32
CA GLU A 56 13.95 1.87 -10.75
C GLU A 56 14.43 3.17 -11.39
N GLN A 57 14.97 4.07 -10.57
CA GLN A 57 15.56 5.32 -11.02
C GLN A 57 16.61 5.08 -12.12
N GLY A 58 16.64 5.96 -13.12
CA GLY A 58 17.59 5.88 -14.23
C GLY A 58 17.24 4.87 -15.33
N GLN A 59 16.27 3.98 -15.11
CA GLN A 59 15.77 3.10 -16.17
C GLN A 59 14.85 3.86 -17.14
N GLU A 60 14.70 3.39 -18.37
CA GLU A 60 13.73 3.95 -19.30
C GLU A 60 12.29 3.71 -18.81
N GLY A 61 11.46 4.77 -18.87
CA GLY A 61 10.05 4.70 -18.50
C GLY A 61 9.12 4.73 -19.71
N ASN A 62 8.41 3.63 -19.95
CA ASN A 62 7.44 3.51 -21.04
C ASN A 62 5.99 3.27 -20.55
N SER A 63 5.72 3.55 -19.27
CA SER A 63 4.39 3.42 -18.68
C SER A 63 4.23 4.34 -17.48
N MET A 64 3.00 4.74 -17.19
CA MET A 64 2.61 5.35 -15.91
C MET A 64 1.67 4.41 -15.16
N PHE A 65 1.51 4.69 -13.87
CA PHE A 65 0.79 3.84 -12.93
C PHE A 65 -0.19 4.67 -12.11
N LEU A 66 -1.43 4.20 -11.99
CA LEU A 66 -2.39 4.66 -10.98
C LEU A 66 -2.50 3.60 -9.89
N ILE A 67 -2.47 4.00 -8.63
CA ILE A 67 -2.63 3.10 -7.49
C ILE A 67 -4.12 2.86 -7.25
N LEU A 68 -4.59 1.66 -7.59
CA LEU A 68 -5.98 1.24 -7.36
C LEU A 68 -6.20 0.84 -5.91
N GLU A 69 -5.19 0.21 -5.32
CA GLU A 69 -5.17 -0.27 -3.94
C GLU A 69 -3.74 -0.48 -3.49
N GLY A 70 -3.48 -0.40 -2.18
CA GLY A 70 -2.16 -0.59 -1.61
C GLY A 70 -1.39 0.72 -1.42
N ARG A 71 -0.07 0.59 -1.26
CA ARG A 71 0.82 1.69 -0.92
C ARG A 71 2.23 1.40 -1.41
N VAL A 72 2.89 2.43 -1.92
CA VAL A 72 4.27 2.37 -2.41
C VAL A 72 5.12 3.46 -1.74
N GLN A 73 6.41 3.23 -1.64
CA GLN A 73 7.40 4.22 -1.23
C GLN A 73 8.16 4.74 -2.46
N VAL A 74 8.49 6.04 -2.44
CA VAL A 74 9.28 6.71 -3.48
C VAL A 74 10.61 7.13 -2.90
N THR A 75 11.70 6.70 -3.53
CA THR A 75 13.07 6.99 -3.10
C THR A 75 13.93 7.49 -4.27
N VAL A 76 14.94 8.31 -3.97
CA VAL A 76 15.87 8.86 -4.96
C VAL A 76 17.30 8.77 -4.45
N ASP A 77 18.21 8.22 -5.24
CA ASP A 77 19.65 8.34 -5.02
C ASP A 77 20.18 9.59 -5.74
N TYR A 78 20.82 10.49 -4.98
CA TYR A 78 21.44 11.71 -5.48
C TYR A 78 22.93 11.54 -5.84
N GLY A 79 23.37 10.31 -6.10
CA GLY A 79 24.74 9.97 -6.50
C GLY A 79 25.66 9.57 -5.36
N GLY A 80 25.10 9.24 -4.18
CA GLY A 80 25.84 8.87 -2.98
C GLY A 80 25.77 7.39 -2.61
N GLY A 81 25.05 6.58 -3.39
CA GLY A 81 24.80 5.16 -3.09
C GLY A 81 23.80 4.95 -1.95
N THR A 82 23.19 6.03 -1.46
CA THR A 82 22.15 6.00 -0.41
C THR A 82 20.87 6.63 -0.96
N SER A 83 19.81 5.84 -1.00
CA SER A 83 18.49 6.30 -1.42
C SER A 83 17.85 7.19 -0.35
N THR A 84 17.46 8.39 -0.71
CA THR A 84 16.69 9.32 0.12
C THR A 84 15.20 9.03 -0.03
N PHE A 85 14.49 8.78 1.07
CA PHE A 85 13.04 8.69 1.09
C PHE A 85 12.41 10.05 0.76
N LEU A 86 11.48 10.07 -0.19
CA LEU A 86 10.73 11.28 -0.54
C LEU A 86 9.35 11.32 0.10
N ARG A 87 8.58 10.25 -0.11
CA ARG A 87 7.19 10.11 0.37
C ARG A 87 6.65 8.71 0.12
N TYR A 88 5.52 8.42 0.75
CA TYR A 88 4.63 7.36 0.32
C TYR A 88 3.61 7.87 -0.69
N LEU A 89 3.14 6.98 -1.55
CA LEU A 89 1.96 7.16 -2.38
C LEU A 89 0.97 6.04 -2.07
N GLU A 90 -0.32 6.35 -2.07
CA GLU A 90 -1.40 5.45 -1.68
C GLU A 90 -2.51 5.42 -2.72
N LYS A 91 -3.56 4.65 -2.45
CA LYS A 91 -4.74 4.54 -3.31
C LYS A 91 -5.22 5.91 -3.83
N GLY A 92 -5.40 6.00 -5.14
CA GLY A 92 -5.78 7.22 -5.85
C GLY A 92 -4.59 8.03 -6.36
N ASP A 93 -3.38 7.83 -5.86
CA ASP A 93 -2.19 8.47 -6.41
C ASP A 93 -1.77 7.86 -7.76
N HIS A 94 -0.84 8.55 -8.43
CA HIS A 94 -0.19 8.08 -9.64
C HIS A 94 1.29 8.44 -9.64
N PHE A 95 2.07 7.69 -10.42
CA PHE A 95 3.50 7.91 -10.62
C PHE A 95 3.97 7.42 -11.99
N GLY A 96 5.19 7.83 -12.37
CA GLY A 96 5.84 7.41 -13.62
C GLY A 96 5.46 8.23 -14.84
N GLU A 97 4.56 9.20 -14.70
CA GLU A 97 4.13 10.15 -15.73
C GLU A 97 5.29 11.01 -16.25
N MET A 98 6.26 11.34 -15.40
CA MET A 98 7.40 12.19 -15.76
C MET A 98 8.22 11.62 -16.92
N ALA A 99 8.49 10.30 -16.91
CA ALA A 99 9.23 9.66 -17.99
C ALA A 99 8.45 9.63 -19.32
N LEU A 100 7.11 9.63 -19.24
CA LEU A 100 6.27 9.71 -20.43
C LEU A 100 6.22 11.12 -21.01
N LEU A 101 6.10 12.13 -20.15
CA LEU A 101 5.94 13.54 -20.50
C LEU A 101 7.24 14.22 -20.92
N ALA A 102 8.32 14.01 -20.15
CA ALA A 102 9.62 14.65 -20.40
C ALA A 102 10.51 13.86 -21.37
N GLY A 103 10.24 12.56 -21.53
CA GLY A 103 11.11 11.65 -22.30
C GLY A 103 12.39 11.25 -21.55
N ASP A 104 12.55 11.68 -20.30
CA ASP A 104 13.68 11.34 -19.45
C ASP A 104 13.53 9.93 -18.83
N PRO A 105 14.65 9.32 -18.36
CA PRO A 105 14.60 8.13 -17.52
C PRO A 105 13.76 8.33 -16.24
N ARG A 106 13.44 7.24 -15.57
CA ARG A 106 12.72 7.25 -14.28
C ARG A 106 13.44 8.16 -13.28
N ALA A 107 12.73 9.16 -12.77
CA ALA A 107 13.28 10.14 -11.83
C ALA A 107 13.48 9.57 -10.40
N ALA A 108 12.84 8.45 -10.07
CA ALA A 108 12.85 7.85 -8.75
C ALA A 108 12.61 6.34 -8.82
N THR A 109 13.02 5.65 -7.76
CA THR A 109 12.69 4.24 -7.53
C THR A 109 11.38 4.16 -6.75
N VAL A 110 10.48 3.30 -7.18
CA VAL A 110 9.18 3.07 -6.54
C VAL A 110 9.05 1.61 -6.15
N THR A 111 8.82 1.34 -4.87
CA THR A 111 8.72 -0.01 -4.30
C THR A 111 7.40 -0.16 -3.55
N ALA A 112 6.69 -1.27 -3.77
CA ALA A 112 5.50 -1.59 -2.99
C ALA A 112 5.87 -1.84 -1.52
N VAL A 113 5.18 -1.20 -0.57
CA VAL A 113 5.40 -1.47 0.87
C VAL A 113 4.33 -2.40 1.44
N ILE A 114 3.19 -2.49 0.77
CA ILE A 114 2.17 -3.51 0.99
C ILE A 114 1.74 -4.08 -0.37
N ASP A 115 1.04 -5.21 -0.39
CA ASP A 115 0.48 -5.74 -1.65
C ASP A 115 -0.38 -4.67 -2.35
N THR A 116 0.04 -4.31 -3.56
CA THR A 116 -0.43 -3.14 -4.29
C THR A 116 -1.02 -3.56 -5.64
N GLN A 117 -2.16 -2.96 -5.98
CA GLN A 117 -2.78 -3.12 -7.29
C GLN A 117 -2.68 -1.80 -8.06
N LEU A 118 -2.18 -1.87 -9.29
CA LEU A 118 -1.95 -0.73 -10.15
C LEU A 118 -2.77 -0.85 -11.44
N LEU A 119 -3.28 0.27 -11.94
CA LEU A 119 -3.63 0.41 -13.34
C LEU A 119 -2.40 0.90 -14.10
N VAL A 120 -1.97 0.15 -15.11
CA VAL A 120 -0.83 0.49 -15.96
C VAL A 120 -1.35 1.07 -17.27
N LEU A 121 -0.89 2.27 -17.60
CA LEU A 121 -1.05 2.86 -18.92
C LEU A 121 0.33 2.85 -19.58
N ASP A 122 0.49 2.07 -20.64
CA ASP A 122 1.70 2.14 -21.46
C ASP A 122 1.72 3.43 -22.31
N ARG A 123 2.83 3.69 -22.99
CA ARG A 123 2.99 4.92 -23.80
C ARG A 123 1.85 5.08 -24.83
N PRO A 124 1.51 4.08 -25.67
CA PRO A 124 0.38 4.21 -26.59
C PRO A 124 -0.95 4.53 -25.91
N ALA A 125 -1.28 3.85 -24.80
CA ALA A 125 -2.50 4.11 -24.04
C ALA A 125 -2.49 5.53 -23.46
N PHE A 126 -1.37 5.95 -22.88
CA PHE A 126 -1.22 7.29 -22.31
C PHE A 126 -1.39 8.39 -23.37
N ASP A 127 -0.71 8.25 -24.51
CA ASP A 127 -0.79 9.20 -25.62
C ASP A 127 -2.23 9.26 -26.17
N HIS A 128 -2.91 8.11 -26.27
CA HIS A 128 -4.32 8.05 -26.65
C HIS A 128 -5.22 8.81 -25.67
N ILE A 129 -5.05 8.59 -24.36
CA ILE A 129 -5.82 9.29 -23.33
C ILE A 129 -5.56 10.81 -23.36
N LEU A 130 -4.32 11.25 -23.53
CA LEU A 130 -4.02 12.68 -23.64
C LEU A 130 -4.68 13.33 -24.87
N ALA A 131 -4.78 12.60 -25.98
CA ALA A 131 -5.39 13.09 -27.21
C ALA A 131 -6.93 13.18 -27.13
N HIS A 132 -7.58 12.23 -26.43
CA HIS A 132 -9.04 12.09 -26.42
C HIS A 132 -9.71 12.58 -25.13
N VAL A 133 -8.95 12.73 -24.03
CA VAL A 133 -9.44 13.20 -22.73
C VAL A 133 -8.61 14.41 -22.26
N PRO A 134 -8.82 15.61 -22.83
CA PRO A 134 -8.01 16.80 -22.55
C PRO A 134 -7.98 17.22 -21.07
N THR A 135 -8.99 16.82 -20.30
CA THR A 135 -9.04 17.07 -18.84
C THR A 135 -7.90 16.40 -18.10
N VAL A 136 -7.44 15.22 -18.56
CA VAL A 136 -6.26 14.55 -17.99
C VAL A 136 -5.00 15.40 -18.15
N ALA A 137 -4.76 15.93 -19.36
CA ALA A 137 -3.61 16.79 -19.63
C ALA A 137 -3.62 18.05 -18.74
N ARG A 138 -4.80 18.64 -18.52
CA ARG A 138 -4.97 19.78 -17.60
C ARG A 138 -4.66 19.41 -16.15
N ASN A 139 -5.12 18.25 -15.69
CA ASN A 139 -4.87 17.78 -14.32
C ASN A 139 -3.38 17.51 -14.07
N LEU A 140 -2.70 16.86 -15.02
CA LEU A 140 -1.24 16.65 -14.99
C LEU A 140 -0.49 17.99 -14.95
N SER A 141 -0.85 18.93 -15.83
CA SER A 141 -0.23 20.26 -15.87
C SER A 141 -0.39 21.02 -14.56
N ARG A 142 -1.57 20.93 -13.92
CA ARG A 142 -1.83 21.55 -12.62
C ARG A 142 -0.95 20.95 -11.52
N LYS A 143 -0.83 19.62 -11.49
CA LYS A 143 -0.01 18.88 -10.52
C LYS A 143 1.48 19.18 -10.69
N LEU A 144 1.98 19.21 -11.93
CA LEU A 144 3.35 19.63 -12.24
C LEU A 144 3.61 21.08 -11.80
N GLY A 145 2.67 21.98 -12.08
CA GLY A 145 2.77 23.37 -11.64
C GLY A 145 2.84 23.50 -10.12
N ALA A 146 2.09 22.69 -9.37
CA ALA A 146 2.16 22.65 -7.90
C ALA A 146 3.54 22.16 -7.42
N TRP A 147 4.04 21.06 -8.01
CA TRP A 147 5.35 20.52 -7.69
C TRP A 147 6.49 21.52 -7.95
N LEU A 148 6.51 22.18 -9.12
CA LEU A 148 7.53 23.18 -9.48
C LEU A 148 7.56 24.39 -8.54
N ARG A 149 6.42 24.78 -7.96
CA ARG A 149 6.34 25.87 -6.97
C ARG A 149 6.90 25.47 -5.60
N GLY A 150 7.51 24.30 -5.47
CA GLY A 150 7.95 23.75 -4.19
C GLY A 150 6.77 23.45 -3.25
N SER A 151 5.54 23.51 -3.77
CA SER A 151 4.37 23.11 -3.01
C SER A 151 4.36 21.58 -3.02
N GLN A 152 5.00 20.99 -2.01
CA GLN A 152 4.54 19.69 -1.53
C GLN A 152 3.05 19.88 -1.27
N GLU A 153 2.18 19.11 -1.94
CA GLU A 153 0.75 19.26 -1.70
C GLU A 153 0.49 19.17 -0.19
N PRO A 154 -0.16 20.16 0.43
CA PRO A 154 -0.49 20.08 1.84
C PRO A 154 -1.50 18.93 2.02
N GLY A 155 -1.01 17.82 2.56
CA GLY A 155 -1.83 16.84 3.26
C GLY A 155 -2.58 15.83 2.40
N ARG A 156 -1.98 14.66 2.25
CA ARG A 156 -2.69 13.37 2.19
C ARG A 156 -1.83 12.22 2.68
N HIS A 157 -0.52 12.28 2.43
CA HIS A 157 0.38 11.17 2.72
C HIS A 157 0.86 11.14 4.17
N HIS A 158 0.79 9.96 4.79
CA HIS A 158 1.47 9.66 6.04
C HIS A 158 2.99 9.73 5.82
N GLN A 159 3.70 10.46 6.68
CA GLN A 159 5.18 10.61 6.62
C GLN A 159 5.94 9.39 7.18
N GLY A 160 5.22 8.38 7.68
CA GLY A 160 5.80 7.16 8.25
C GLY A 160 4.82 5.99 8.15
N PRO A 161 5.18 4.84 8.76
CA PRO A 161 4.35 3.65 8.71
C PRO A 161 3.01 3.90 9.38
N ALA A 162 1.92 3.67 8.64
CA ALA A 162 0.55 3.83 9.14
C ALA A 162 -0.09 2.49 9.51
N ILE A 163 0.42 1.38 8.95
CA ILE A 163 -0.08 0.03 9.23
C ILE A 163 1.02 -0.78 9.91
N LEU A 164 0.86 -1.05 11.20
CA LEU A 164 1.78 -1.84 12.00
C LEU A 164 1.19 -3.22 12.31
N GLY A 165 1.87 -4.28 11.89
CA GLY A 165 1.54 -5.65 12.26
C GLY A 165 2.21 -6.04 13.58
N LEU A 166 1.44 -6.50 14.56
CA LEU A 166 1.95 -7.06 15.80
C LEU A 166 1.70 -8.57 15.84
N VAL A 167 2.76 -9.34 16.06
CA VAL A 167 2.67 -10.78 16.26
C VAL A 167 3.24 -11.14 17.63
N GLY A 168 2.35 -11.42 18.59
CA GLY A 168 2.76 -11.93 19.90
C GLY A 168 3.03 -13.44 19.86
N ALA A 169 4.31 -13.83 19.86
CA ALA A 169 4.75 -15.22 19.71
C ALA A 169 4.56 -16.07 20.98
N THR A 170 4.49 -15.43 22.15
CA THR A 170 4.29 -16.10 23.45
C THR A 170 3.09 -15.51 24.20
N PRO A 171 2.47 -16.26 25.15
CA PRO A 171 1.38 -15.75 25.97
C PRO A 171 1.67 -14.43 26.69
N ARG A 172 2.88 -14.21 27.21
CA ARG A 172 3.22 -12.94 27.86
C ARG A 172 3.41 -11.81 26.85
N ALA A 173 4.03 -12.07 25.70
CA ALA A 173 4.14 -11.09 24.63
C ALA A 173 2.77 -10.62 24.15
N ARG A 174 1.74 -11.48 24.22
CA ARG A 174 0.34 -11.09 23.92
C ARG A 174 -0.20 -9.99 24.81
N ASN A 175 0.21 -9.96 26.07
CA ASN A 175 -0.24 -8.97 27.04
C ASN A 175 0.43 -7.59 26.84
N LEU A 176 1.43 -7.47 25.94
CA LEU A 176 2.10 -6.20 25.66
C LEU A 176 1.35 -5.32 24.66
N VAL A 177 0.41 -5.89 23.90
CA VAL A 177 -0.35 -5.15 22.87
C VAL A 177 -1.15 -4.01 23.49
N VAL A 178 -1.88 -4.27 24.57
CA VAL A 178 -2.70 -3.24 25.24
C VAL A 178 -1.85 -2.10 25.81
N PRO A 179 -0.80 -2.36 26.63
CA PRO A 179 0.10 -1.29 27.10
C PRO A 179 0.78 -0.50 25.97
N LEU A 180 1.13 -1.16 24.86
CA LEU A 180 1.72 -0.50 23.70
C LEU A 180 0.72 0.46 23.05
N VAL A 181 -0.52 0.01 22.81
CA VAL A 181 -1.59 0.86 22.27
C VAL A 181 -1.85 2.04 23.21
N GLU A 182 -1.98 1.81 24.51
CA GLU A 182 -2.19 2.88 25.49
C GLU A 182 -1.03 3.88 25.51
N ALA A 183 0.21 3.43 25.28
CA ALA A 183 1.35 4.31 25.10
C ALA A 183 1.20 5.16 23.82
N LEU A 184 0.84 4.57 22.69
CA LEU A 184 0.64 5.29 21.43
C LEU A 184 -0.55 6.28 21.49
N LEU A 185 -1.62 5.95 22.20
CA LEU A 185 -2.79 6.82 22.41
C LEU A 185 -2.43 8.08 23.22
N ARG A 186 -1.45 8.01 24.13
CA ARG A 186 -1.00 9.17 24.92
C ARG A 186 -0.37 10.27 24.06
N ASP A 187 0.13 9.92 22.88
CA ASP A 187 0.67 10.87 21.91
C ASP A 187 -0.44 11.51 21.04
N GLY A 188 -1.71 11.25 21.35
CA GLY A 188 -2.87 11.84 20.67
C GLY A 188 -3.19 11.22 19.32
N LEU A 189 -2.66 10.03 19.03
CA LEU A 189 -2.88 9.31 17.78
C LEU A 189 -4.25 8.62 17.78
N ALA A 190 -5.00 8.74 16.68
CA ALA A 190 -6.17 7.92 16.44
C ALA A 190 -5.71 6.52 15.96
N ILE A 191 -6.17 5.48 16.64
CA ILE A 191 -5.73 4.10 16.39
C ILE A 191 -6.95 3.21 16.14
N GLN A 192 -6.87 2.45 15.07
CA GLN A 192 -7.77 1.34 14.77
C GLN A 192 -7.02 0.03 14.98
N ILE A 193 -7.62 -0.89 15.71
CA ILE A 193 -7.06 -2.22 15.98
C ILE A 193 -7.93 -3.26 15.31
N LEU A 194 -7.30 -4.12 14.51
CA LEU A 194 -7.90 -5.35 14.03
C LEU A 194 -7.21 -6.50 14.74
N THR A 195 -7.98 -7.32 15.48
CA THR A 195 -7.42 -8.42 16.28
C THR A 195 -8.20 -9.72 16.12
N ASP A 196 -7.49 -10.84 16.17
CA ASP A 196 -8.05 -12.19 16.23
C ASP A 196 -8.13 -12.75 17.65
N ARG A 197 -7.75 -11.94 18.65
CA ARG A 197 -7.61 -12.34 20.04
C ARG A 197 -8.89 -12.06 20.81
N THR A 198 -9.78 -13.03 20.80
CA THR A 198 -11.02 -12.95 21.59
C THR A 198 -10.70 -12.91 23.09
N GLY A 199 -11.37 -12.02 23.82
CA GLY A 199 -11.24 -11.90 25.29
C GLY A 199 -10.07 -11.05 25.80
N SER A 200 -9.28 -10.41 24.92
CA SER A 200 -8.30 -9.41 25.35
C SER A 200 -9.02 -8.14 25.88
N PRO A 201 -8.60 -7.53 27.01
CA PRO A 201 -9.21 -6.31 27.49
C PRO A 201 -9.06 -5.19 26.45
N ALA A 202 -10.15 -4.46 26.19
CA ALA A 202 -10.10 -3.33 25.26
C ALA A 202 -9.18 -2.23 25.84
N PRO A 203 -8.31 -1.60 25.01
CA PRO A 203 -7.50 -0.47 25.44
C PRO A 203 -8.36 0.68 25.95
N GLN A 204 -7.89 1.41 26.95
CA GLN A 204 -8.57 2.61 27.43
C GLN A 204 -8.27 3.80 26.49
N GLY A 205 -9.31 4.53 26.04
CA GLY A 205 -9.17 5.73 25.21
C GLY A 205 -9.98 5.69 23.91
N LYS A 206 -9.77 6.68 23.03
CA LYS A 206 -10.41 6.73 21.70
C LYS A 206 -9.68 5.79 20.73
N CYS A 207 -9.99 4.50 20.82
CA CYS A 207 -9.49 3.46 19.94
C CYS A 207 -10.67 2.65 19.38
N GLY A 208 -10.70 2.42 18.07
CA GLY A 208 -11.61 1.45 17.49
C GLY A 208 -11.00 0.05 17.58
N VAL A 209 -11.75 -0.94 18.06
CA VAL A 209 -11.30 -2.33 18.09
C VAL A 209 -12.29 -3.17 17.31
N GLN A 210 -11.81 -3.83 16.27
CA GLN A 210 -12.57 -4.77 15.47
C GLN A 210 -12.01 -6.17 15.65
N PHE A 211 -12.90 -7.11 15.95
CA PHE A 211 -12.56 -8.53 16.04
C PHE A 211 -12.76 -9.18 14.68
N PHE A 212 -11.75 -9.90 14.21
CA PHE A 212 -11.89 -10.78 13.06
C PHE A 212 -12.20 -12.19 13.57
N SER A 213 -13.27 -12.82 13.04
CA SER A 213 -13.59 -14.21 13.37
C SER A 213 -12.78 -15.17 12.49
N PRO A 214 -12.01 -16.10 13.07
CA PRO A 214 -11.29 -17.12 12.32
C PRO A 214 -12.21 -18.11 11.58
N GLU A 215 -13.52 -18.09 11.79
CA GLU A 215 -14.50 -19.02 11.20
C GLU A 215 -15.11 -18.54 9.86
N ALA A 216 -14.82 -17.33 9.40
CA ALA A 216 -15.35 -16.83 8.12
C ALA A 216 -14.73 -17.54 6.87
N PRO A 217 -15.43 -17.61 5.73
CA PRO A 217 -14.87 -18.17 4.49
C PRO A 217 -13.61 -17.40 4.01
N GLY A 218 -12.60 -18.12 3.49
CA GLY A 218 -11.24 -17.59 3.27
C GLY A 218 -11.12 -16.37 2.36
N GLN A 219 -11.85 -16.30 1.23
CA GLN A 219 -11.76 -15.17 0.29
C GLN A 219 -12.45 -13.90 0.83
N ASP A 220 -13.54 -14.04 1.58
CA ASP A 220 -14.26 -12.90 2.16
C ASP A 220 -13.45 -12.21 3.26
N LYS A 221 -12.64 -12.97 4.03
CA LYS A 221 -11.74 -12.43 5.05
C LYS A 221 -10.71 -11.46 4.48
N VAL A 222 -10.08 -11.84 3.38
CA VAL A 222 -9.05 -11.05 2.71
C VAL A 222 -9.62 -9.71 2.22
N LEU A 223 -10.79 -9.74 1.59
CA LEU A 223 -11.45 -8.54 1.09
C LEU A 223 -11.86 -7.61 2.23
N LEU A 224 -12.43 -8.15 3.32
CA LEU A 224 -12.82 -7.38 4.50
C LEU A 224 -11.62 -6.72 5.17
N PHE A 225 -10.51 -7.47 5.29
CA PHE A 225 -9.27 -6.96 5.86
C PHE A 225 -8.72 -5.76 5.07
N ARG A 226 -8.68 -5.86 3.74
CA ARG A 226 -8.23 -4.76 2.89
C ARG A 226 -9.17 -3.56 2.89
N ALA A 227 -10.48 -3.80 2.92
CA ALA A 227 -11.48 -2.74 3.03
C ALA A 227 -11.32 -1.96 4.35
N TRP A 228 -11.06 -2.68 5.45
CA TRP A 228 -10.79 -2.07 6.75
C TRP A 228 -9.51 -1.23 6.74
N LEU A 229 -8.40 -1.75 6.19
CA LEU A 229 -7.17 -0.98 6.08
C LEU A 229 -7.34 0.28 5.22
N SER A 230 -8.03 0.14 4.09
CA SER A 230 -8.34 1.27 3.21
C SER A 230 -9.12 2.35 3.96
N HIS A 231 -10.10 1.95 4.77
CA HIS A 231 -10.87 2.87 5.60
C HIS A 231 -9.98 3.58 6.64
N ALA A 232 -9.15 2.84 7.39
CA ALA A 232 -8.26 3.44 8.38
C ALA A 232 -7.32 4.49 7.75
N LEU A 233 -6.71 4.17 6.60
CA LEU A 233 -5.84 5.09 5.87
C LEU A 233 -6.60 6.32 5.34
N GLU A 234 -7.78 6.12 4.75
CA GLU A 234 -8.65 7.21 4.26
C GLU A 234 -9.05 8.18 5.38
N HIS A 235 -9.23 7.68 6.60
CA HIS A 235 -9.56 8.45 7.80
C HIS A 235 -8.34 8.96 8.59
N ARG A 236 -7.12 8.69 8.12
CA ARG A 236 -5.84 9.06 8.77
C ARG A 236 -5.68 8.47 10.17
N GLU A 237 -6.18 7.27 10.35
CA GLU A 237 -6.04 6.50 11.56
C GLU A 237 -4.89 5.51 11.39
N ARG A 238 -4.07 5.34 12.42
CA ARG A 238 -3.04 4.30 12.41
C ARG A 238 -3.73 2.96 12.57
N ALA A 239 -3.43 2.03 11.69
CA ALA A 239 -3.93 0.67 11.76
C ALA A 239 -2.92 -0.20 12.50
N LEU A 240 -3.39 -0.90 13.52
CA LEU A 240 -2.63 -1.90 14.26
C LEU A 240 -3.28 -3.26 14.05
N VAL A 241 -2.51 -4.20 13.52
CA VAL A 241 -3.00 -5.54 13.18
C VAL A 241 -2.41 -6.53 14.18
N ASP A 242 -3.20 -6.95 15.17
CA ASP A 242 -2.78 -7.85 16.25
C ASP A 242 -3.22 -9.29 15.98
N LEU A 243 -2.27 -10.17 15.67
CA LEU A 243 -2.55 -11.50 15.13
C LEU A 243 -1.95 -12.61 15.99
N ASN A 244 -2.63 -13.75 16.10
CA ASN A 244 -2.01 -14.97 16.60
C ASN A 244 -1.13 -15.60 15.51
N GLN A 245 0.00 -16.16 15.94
CA GLN A 245 0.99 -16.81 15.05
C GLN A 245 0.48 -18.05 14.30
N GLY A 246 -0.71 -18.59 14.66
CA GLY A 246 -1.19 -19.89 14.19
C GLY A 246 -2.11 -19.86 12.97
N ALA A 247 -2.45 -18.67 12.44
CA ALA A 247 -3.38 -18.55 11.33
C ALA A 247 -2.70 -18.88 9.99
N PRO A 248 -3.29 -19.73 9.14
CA PRO A 248 -2.77 -20.03 7.79
C PRO A 248 -2.60 -18.77 6.91
N GLU A 249 -3.44 -17.76 7.11
CA GLU A 249 -3.44 -16.51 6.35
C GLU A 249 -2.47 -15.47 6.89
N LEU A 250 -1.74 -15.76 7.97
CA LEU A 250 -0.78 -14.84 8.58
C LEU A 250 0.20 -14.23 7.58
N PRO A 251 0.84 -14.98 6.65
CA PRO A 251 1.73 -14.37 5.66
C PRO A 251 1.04 -13.31 4.80
N TYR A 252 -0.22 -13.55 4.43
CA TYR A 252 -1.01 -12.62 3.63
C TYR A 252 -1.27 -11.31 4.40
N TRP A 253 -1.70 -11.41 5.67
CA TRP A 253 -1.96 -10.23 6.50
C TRP A 253 -0.70 -9.42 6.79
N LEU A 254 0.43 -10.09 7.04
CA LEU A 254 1.70 -9.42 7.26
C LEU A 254 2.16 -8.64 6.02
N ARG A 255 1.90 -9.12 4.79
CA ARG A 255 2.17 -8.35 3.56
C ARG A 255 1.31 -7.10 3.39
N GLN A 256 0.23 -6.96 4.16
CA GLN A 256 -0.56 -5.73 4.18
C GLN A 256 -0.09 -4.75 5.27
N CYS A 257 0.93 -5.11 6.05
CA CYS A 257 1.53 -4.24 7.06
C CYS A 257 2.79 -3.58 6.47
N GLU A 258 2.96 -2.29 6.74
CA GLU A 258 4.13 -1.54 6.30
C GLU A 258 5.35 -1.86 7.17
N GLU A 259 5.09 -2.25 8.42
CA GLU A 259 6.09 -2.69 9.38
C GLU A 259 5.51 -3.83 10.22
N VAL A 260 6.35 -4.80 10.60
CA VAL A 260 5.93 -5.97 11.38
C VAL A 260 6.82 -6.11 12.61
N TRP A 261 6.19 -6.14 13.79
CA TRP A 261 6.86 -6.38 15.06
C TRP A 261 6.53 -7.78 15.56
N TRP A 262 7.55 -8.64 15.55
CA TRP A 262 7.47 -9.99 16.08
C TRP A 262 7.94 -10.02 17.54
N LEU A 263 6.99 -10.10 18.46
CA LEU A 263 7.25 -10.00 19.91
C LEU A 263 7.45 -11.38 20.51
N ALA A 264 8.64 -11.63 21.06
CA ALA A 264 9.00 -12.89 21.72
C ALA A 264 9.69 -12.65 23.07
N GLU A 265 9.54 -13.61 23.99
CA GLU A 265 10.32 -13.65 25.23
C GLU A 265 11.77 -14.03 24.94
N LYS A 266 12.71 -13.59 25.79
CA LYS A 266 14.14 -13.87 25.63
C LYS A 266 14.41 -15.38 25.52
N ASP A 267 13.72 -16.18 26.33
CA ASP A 267 13.93 -17.63 26.38
C ASP A 267 13.27 -18.36 25.19
N ASP A 268 12.36 -17.69 24.46
CA ASP A 268 11.67 -18.22 23.27
C ASP A 268 12.15 -17.54 21.96
N PHE A 269 13.20 -16.73 22.03
CA PHE A 269 13.69 -15.95 20.89
C PHE A 269 14.08 -16.85 19.71
N GLU A 270 14.94 -17.84 19.94
CA GLU A 270 15.45 -18.73 18.88
C GLU A 270 14.33 -19.57 18.22
N PRO A 271 13.44 -20.25 18.97
CA PRO A 271 12.27 -20.91 18.37
C PRO A 271 11.34 -19.96 17.62
N SER A 272 11.10 -18.76 18.16
CA SER A 272 10.28 -17.73 17.53
C SER A 272 10.89 -17.23 16.22
N TYR A 273 12.19 -16.97 16.21
CA TYR A 273 12.91 -16.51 15.03
C TYR A 273 12.86 -17.55 13.90
N ARG A 274 13.03 -18.84 14.21
CA ARG A 274 12.89 -19.91 13.20
C ARG A 274 11.49 -20.01 12.62
N ARG A 275 10.44 -19.80 13.44
CA ARG A 275 9.05 -19.75 12.95
C ARG A 275 8.85 -18.57 12.00
N LEU A 276 9.38 -17.40 12.34
CA LEU A 276 9.38 -16.24 11.47
C LEU A 276 10.12 -16.54 10.16
N GLN A 277 11.34 -17.08 10.21
CA GLN A 277 12.09 -17.45 9.00
C GLN A 277 11.33 -18.42 8.10
N ALA A 278 10.77 -19.50 8.67
CA ALA A 278 9.97 -20.45 7.91
C ALA A 278 8.74 -19.78 7.25
N LEU A 279 8.12 -18.81 7.93
CA LEU A 279 7.01 -18.03 7.40
C LEU A 279 7.47 -17.12 6.25
N LEU A 280 8.63 -16.47 6.39
CA LEU A 280 9.24 -15.62 5.36
C LEU A 280 9.69 -16.42 4.13
N GLU A 281 10.09 -17.67 4.30
CA GLU A 281 10.48 -18.58 3.22
C GLU A 281 9.26 -19.14 2.46
N GLN A 282 8.13 -19.32 3.15
CA GLN A 282 6.86 -19.74 2.55
C GLN A 282 6.14 -18.58 1.85
N ALA A 283 6.34 -17.36 2.33
CA ALA A 283 5.93 -16.15 1.63
C ALA A 283 6.91 -15.88 0.46
N PRO A 284 6.44 -15.39 -0.70
CA PRO A 284 7.36 -14.83 -1.69
C PRO A 284 8.24 -13.76 -1.02
N THR A 285 9.53 -13.87 -1.28
CA THR A 285 10.67 -13.56 -0.41
C THR A 285 10.90 -12.06 -0.14
N HIS A 286 10.00 -11.33 0.54
CA HIS A 286 10.24 -9.87 0.74
C HIS A 286 9.76 -9.25 2.08
N LEU A 287 9.35 -10.03 3.08
CA LEU A 287 9.00 -9.52 4.43
C LEU A 287 10.22 -9.28 5.35
N ALA A 288 11.43 -9.19 4.79
CA ALA A 288 12.67 -9.00 5.55
C ALA A 288 13.33 -7.66 5.20
N ALA A 289 12.97 -6.61 5.92
CA ALA A 289 13.79 -5.42 6.15
C ALA A 289 13.40 -4.81 7.49
#